data_AF-A0A293LFF5-F1
#
_entry.id   AF-A0A293LFF5-F1
#
_cell.length_a   1.000
_cell.length_b   1.000
_cell.length_c   1.000
_cell.angle_alpha   90.00
_cell.angle_beta   90.00
_cell.angle_gamma   90.00
#
_symmetry.space_group_name_H-M   'P 1'
#
loop_
_entity.id
_entity.type
_entity.pdbx_description
1 polymer ?
#
loop_
_entity_poly.entity_id
_entity_poly.type
_entity_poly.pdbx_seq_one_letter_code
_entity_poly.pdbx_strand_id
1 'polypeptide(L)'
;MFFRMPYLPKWVLFAYAYITALLTGWSPPSESYYDTGTLLDAYDFVVGEFQYQLFDVFANLHYFSVYPPVGSGSAGSVVANRLSANPAIKVLLMEAGGAPSAATEIPPSESYYDTGTLLDAYDFVVVGSGSAGSVVANRLSANPAIKVLLMEAGGAPSAATEIPSFFGFHNNCPYEWNFRTVPQENACLGLEEERSKWTRGKVLGGSSTINSMMWVRGNRRDYDQWAENGATGWSYDEVLPYFKSIETFHIPEYANNGYHGDKGEIDIGYTSEHSRSNDAFLRGCGELGYEYVDYNGPTQTGYSRVQFNIKDGLRVSSAKGFILSIIKSRPNLHITLESIATKVG
;
A
#
# COMPACT_ATOMS: atom_id res chain seq x y z
N MET A 1 -23.68 15.06 18.12
CA MET A 1 -22.43 15.58 18.70
C MET A 1 -21.34 15.39 17.65
N PHE A 2 -21.02 16.45 16.89
CA PHE A 2 -20.03 16.37 15.79
C PHE A 2 -18.63 16.54 16.37
N PHE A 3 -17.75 15.55 16.17
CA PHE A 3 -16.33 15.69 16.45
C PHE A 3 -15.68 16.48 15.31
N ARG A 4 -15.33 17.75 15.56
CA ARG A 4 -14.34 18.49 14.75
C ARG A 4 -12.96 17.92 15.09
N MET A 5 -12.23 17.39 14.10
CA MET A 5 -10.79 17.18 14.26
C MET A 5 -10.13 18.54 14.59
N PRO A 6 -9.16 18.60 15.52
CA PRO A 6 -8.42 19.84 15.77
C PRO A 6 -7.61 20.19 14.52
N TYR A 7 -7.79 21.42 14.04
CA TYR A 7 -7.05 21.98 12.92
C TYR A 7 -5.54 21.81 13.14
N LEU A 8 -4.80 21.52 12.07
CA LEU A 8 -3.33 21.53 12.11
C LEU A 8 -2.85 22.89 12.64
N PRO A 9 -1.88 22.92 13.56
CA PRO A 9 -1.32 24.18 14.05
C PRO A 9 -0.82 25.04 12.89
N LYS A 10 -1.14 26.33 12.90
CA LYS A 10 -0.82 27.29 11.83
C LYS A 10 0.67 27.31 11.43
N TRP A 11 1.56 26.95 12.35
CA TRP A 11 3.00 26.85 12.10
C TRP A 11 3.39 25.68 11.17
N VAL A 12 2.60 24.60 11.12
CA VAL A 12 2.82 23.45 10.22
C VAL A 12 2.55 23.86 8.77
N LEU A 13 1.50 24.65 8.55
CA LEU A 13 1.18 25.21 7.24
C LEU A 13 2.21 26.25 6.79
N PHE A 14 2.72 27.06 7.72
CA PHE A 14 3.83 27.99 7.47
C PHE A 14 5.14 27.28 7.12
N ALA A 15 5.50 26.23 7.87
CA ALA A 15 6.69 25.42 7.59
C ALA A 15 6.59 24.75 6.21
N TYR A 16 5.40 24.26 5.86
CA TYR A 16 5.14 23.62 4.57
C TYR A 16 5.17 24.62 3.38
N ALA A 17 4.58 25.80 3.54
CA ALA A 17 4.64 26.88 2.54
C ALA A 17 6.08 27.38 2.34
N TYR A 18 6.86 27.47 3.42
CA TYR A 18 8.26 27.87 3.38
C TYR A 18 9.15 26.83 2.69
N ILE A 19 8.95 25.54 2.98
CA ILE A 19 9.65 24.43 2.30
C ILE A 19 9.29 24.39 0.82
N THR A 20 8.01 24.58 0.48
CA THR A 20 7.55 24.62 -0.91
C THR A 20 8.16 25.80 -1.67
N ALA A 21 8.18 27.00 -1.08
CA ALA A 21 8.83 28.19 -1.63
C ALA A 21 10.34 27.96 -1.92
N LEU A 22 11.05 27.26 -1.02
CA LEU A 22 12.46 26.93 -1.18
C LEU A 22 12.72 25.89 -2.28
N LEU A 23 11.82 24.93 -2.46
CA LEU A 23 11.97 23.84 -3.44
C LEU A 23 11.55 24.26 -4.86
N THR A 24 10.60 25.18 -4.99
CA THR A 24 10.04 25.59 -6.29
C THR A 24 10.51 26.96 -6.76
N GLY A 25 11.23 27.72 -5.92
CA GLY A 25 11.65 29.09 -6.21
C GLY A 25 10.51 30.11 -6.17
N TRP A 26 9.35 29.71 -5.64
CA TRP A 26 8.18 30.56 -5.48
C TRP A 26 8.39 31.57 -4.35
N SER A 27 8.24 32.86 -4.63
CA SER A 27 8.24 33.91 -3.59
C SER A 27 6.79 34.20 -3.17
N PRO A 28 6.43 34.06 -1.89
CA PRO A 28 5.07 34.34 -1.44
C PRO A 28 4.73 35.84 -1.59
N PRO A 29 3.47 36.20 -1.90
CA PRO A 29 3.04 37.60 -1.92
C PRO A 29 3.14 38.24 -0.52
N SER A 30 3.26 39.57 -0.46
CA SER A 30 3.51 40.34 0.77
C SER A 30 2.46 40.12 1.88
N GLU A 31 2.83 40.49 3.11
CA GLU A 31 2.15 40.21 4.40
C GLU A 31 0.64 40.53 4.49
N SER A 32 0.02 41.17 3.48
CA SER A 32 -1.42 41.42 3.44
C SER A 32 -2.27 40.19 3.11
N TYR A 33 -1.68 39.03 2.77
CA TYR A 33 -2.41 37.77 2.51
C TYR A 33 -2.94 37.07 3.78
N TYR A 34 -2.62 37.58 4.97
CA TYR A 34 -3.03 37.04 6.26
C TYR A 34 -4.18 37.80 6.94
N ASP A 35 -4.97 38.56 6.18
CA ASP A 35 -6.22 39.10 6.69
C ASP A 35 -7.27 37.97 6.82
N THR A 36 -7.65 37.69 8.06
CA THR A 36 -8.42 36.51 8.46
C THR A 36 -9.90 36.52 8.07
N GLY A 37 -10.40 37.60 7.45
CA GLY A 37 -11.80 37.73 7.03
C GLY A 37 -12.15 37.04 5.70
N THR A 38 -11.19 36.89 4.79
CA THR A 38 -11.39 36.38 3.41
C THR A 38 -10.91 34.94 3.19
N LEU A 39 -10.41 34.29 4.25
CA LEU A 39 -9.69 33.02 4.18
C LEU A 39 -10.59 31.78 4.01
N LEU A 40 -11.91 31.89 4.16
CA LEU A 40 -12.82 30.76 3.92
C LEU A 40 -13.04 30.51 2.43
N ASP A 41 -13.25 31.57 1.64
CA ASP A 41 -13.46 31.45 0.19
C ASP A 41 -12.16 31.08 -0.55
N ALA A 42 -11.00 31.51 -0.01
CA ALA A 42 -9.70 31.10 -0.53
C ALA A 42 -9.33 29.66 -0.14
N TYR A 43 -9.93 29.06 0.90
CA TYR A 43 -9.63 27.70 1.33
C TYR A 43 -10.17 26.66 0.34
N ASP A 44 -11.39 26.86 -0.17
CA ASP A 44 -11.98 26.00 -1.20
C ASP A 44 -11.22 26.15 -2.54
N PHE A 45 -10.75 27.36 -2.86
CA PHE A 45 -9.89 27.60 -4.03
C PHE A 45 -8.51 26.93 -3.87
N VAL A 46 -7.87 27.04 -2.70
CA VAL A 46 -6.54 26.45 -2.45
C VAL A 46 -6.60 24.93 -2.46
N VAL A 47 -7.59 24.28 -1.85
CA VAL A 47 -7.71 22.80 -1.89
C VAL A 47 -8.06 22.30 -3.29
N GLY A 48 -8.93 23.01 -4.01
CA GLY A 48 -9.29 22.71 -5.39
C GLY A 48 -8.11 22.83 -6.36
N GLU A 49 -7.46 23.99 -6.43
CA GLU A 49 -6.29 24.19 -7.31
C GLU A 49 -5.04 23.44 -6.85
N PHE A 50 -4.83 23.19 -5.54
CA PHE A 50 -3.68 22.40 -5.07
C PHE A 50 -3.71 20.96 -5.57
N GLN A 51 -4.88 20.31 -5.61
CA GLN A 51 -4.97 18.96 -6.16
C GLN A 51 -4.57 18.92 -7.63
N TYR A 52 -4.96 19.93 -8.42
CA TYR A 52 -4.61 20.03 -9.83
C TYR A 52 -3.14 20.38 -10.07
N GLN A 53 -2.58 21.36 -9.35
CA GLN A 53 -1.20 21.81 -9.56
C GLN A 53 -0.14 20.82 -9.02
N LEU A 54 -0.42 20.10 -7.93
CA LEU A 54 0.44 18.98 -7.49
C LEU A 54 0.40 17.82 -8.49
N PHE A 55 -0.77 17.52 -9.07
CA PHE A 55 -0.86 16.54 -10.16
C PHE A 55 -0.02 16.96 -11.36
N ASP A 56 -0.02 18.24 -11.75
CA ASP A 56 0.79 18.72 -12.89
C ASP A 56 2.30 18.72 -12.60
N VAL A 57 2.75 19.07 -11.39
CA VAL A 57 4.17 19.05 -11.04
C VAL A 57 4.72 17.62 -11.01
N PHE A 58 3.95 16.65 -10.48
CA PHE A 58 4.34 15.25 -10.46
C PHE A 58 4.12 14.54 -11.80
N ALA A 59 3.11 14.92 -12.59
CA ALA A 59 2.96 14.46 -13.96
C ALA A 59 4.14 14.91 -14.83
N ASN A 60 4.64 16.14 -14.66
CA ASN A 60 5.85 16.59 -15.34
C ASN A 60 7.11 15.83 -14.87
N LEU A 61 7.28 15.59 -13.56
CA LEU A 61 8.39 14.77 -13.03
C LEU A 61 8.34 13.30 -13.49
N HIS A 62 7.14 12.71 -13.61
CA HIS A 62 6.95 11.38 -14.17
C HIS A 62 7.15 11.35 -15.70
N TYR A 63 6.77 12.41 -16.42
CA TYR A 63 7.03 12.54 -17.85
C TYR A 63 8.55 12.54 -18.13
N PHE A 64 9.34 13.24 -17.30
CA PHE A 64 10.81 13.23 -17.39
C PHE A 64 11.46 11.90 -16.99
N SER A 65 10.80 11.08 -16.15
CA SER A 65 11.30 9.77 -15.74
C SER A 65 10.93 8.64 -16.72
N VAL A 66 9.84 8.79 -17.48
CA VAL A 66 9.34 7.75 -18.39
C VAL A 66 9.78 8.00 -19.84
N TYR A 67 10.06 9.25 -20.23
CA TYR A 67 10.61 9.61 -21.54
C TYR A 67 11.82 10.54 -21.39
N PRO A 68 13.07 10.05 -21.47
CA PRO A 68 14.21 10.96 -21.60
C PRO A 68 14.10 11.69 -22.94
N PRO A 69 14.22 13.04 -23.00
CA PRO A 69 14.36 13.72 -24.27
C PRO A 69 15.63 13.20 -24.95
N VAL A 70 15.51 12.87 -26.24
CA VAL A 70 16.65 12.54 -27.08
C VAL A 70 17.48 13.82 -27.26
N GLY A 71 18.54 13.97 -26.46
CA GLY A 71 19.42 15.12 -26.48
C GLY A 71 20.31 15.18 -25.23
N SER A 72 21.61 15.08 -25.45
CA SER A 72 22.68 15.02 -24.44
C SER A 72 22.69 16.17 -23.43
N GLY A 73 22.84 15.84 -22.13
CA GLY A 73 23.60 16.65 -21.16
C GLY A 73 22.86 17.34 -20.00
N SER A 74 23.17 16.92 -18.77
CA SER A 74 23.42 17.78 -17.58
C SER A 74 22.27 18.35 -16.71
N ALA A 75 21.07 17.76 -16.63
CA ALA A 75 20.07 18.25 -15.66
C ALA A 75 20.35 17.87 -14.19
N GLY A 76 20.84 16.64 -13.93
CA GLY A 76 21.10 16.15 -12.56
C GLY A 76 22.25 16.85 -11.82
N SER A 77 23.23 17.39 -12.55
CA SER A 77 24.39 18.08 -11.97
C SER A 77 24.09 19.50 -11.48
N VAL A 78 23.02 20.13 -11.98
CA VAL A 78 22.69 21.53 -11.64
C VAL A 78 21.98 21.63 -10.29
N VAL A 79 21.14 20.64 -9.95
CA VAL A 79 20.41 20.59 -8.67
C VAL A 79 21.36 20.26 -7.51
N ALA A 80 22.25 19.29 -7.70
CA ALA A 80 23.25 18.91 -6.69
C ALA A 80 24.25 20.05 -6.37
N ASN A 81 24.72 20.78 -7.40
CA ASN A 81 25.70 21.86 -7.22
C ASN A 81 25.13 23.13 -6.54
N ARG A 82 23.81 23.36 -6.60
CA ARG A 82 23.17 24.50 -5.93
C ARG A 82 22.93 24.25 -4.44
N LEU A 83 22.71 23.01 -4.04
CA LEU A 83 22.51 22.61 -2.65
C LEU A 83 23.82 22.63 -1.84
N SER A 84 24.96 22.34 -2.47
CA SER A 84 26.28 22.32 -1.82
C SER A 84 26.90 23.70 -1.56
N ALA A 85 26.35 24.78 -2.13
CA ALA A 85 26.93 26.12 -2.09
C ALA A 85 26.36 27.03 -0.97
N ASN A 86 25.37 26.56 -0.19
CA ASN A 86 24.76 27.35 0.87
C ASN A 86 25.37 26.99 2.24
N PRO A 87 26.14 27.89 2.90
CA PRO A 87 26.83 27.58 4.15
C PRO A 87 25.89 27.37 5.36
N ALA A 88 24.59 27.69 5.25
CA ALA A 88 23.57 27.34 6.24
C ALA A 88 23.02 25.91 6.06
N ILE A 89 23.26 25.29 4.89
CA ILE A 89 22.96 23.89 4.59
C ILE A 89 24.23 23.08 4.89
N LYS A 90 24.70 23.12 6.14
CA LYS A 90 25.36 21.93 6.68
C LYS A 90 24.25 20.92 6.86
N VAL A 91 24.12 20.07 5.84
CA VAL A 91 23.08 19.07 5.70
C VAL A 91 22.83 18.42 7.06
N LEU A 92 21.58 18.44 7.50
CA LEU A 92 20.97 17.39 8.30
C LEU A 92 21.02 16.10 7.46
N LEU A 93 22.24 15.66 7.11
CA LEU A 93 22.55 14.26 7.04
C LEU A 93 22.51 13.87 8.50
N MET A 94 21.31 13.52 8.99
CA MET A 94 21.29 12.46 9.98
C MET A 94 22.11 11.37 9.30
N GLU A 95 23.32 11.13 9.80
CA GLU A 95 24.00 9.88 9.50
C GLU A 95 22.94 8.83 9.73
N ALA A 96 22.50 8.20 8.64
CA ALA A 96 21.73 6.99 8.72
C ALA A 96 22.63 6.06 9.54
N GLY A 97 22.33 5.95 10.83
CA GLY A 97 22.96 4.96 11.70
C GLY A 97 22.90 3.65 10.94
N GLY A 98 24.09 3.07 10.74
CA GLY A 98 24.42 2.13 9.66
C GLY A 98 23.21 1.41 9.06
N ALA A 99 23.00 1.62 7.76
CA ALA A 99 22.06 0.84 6.98
C ALA A 99 22.24 -0.65 7.34
N PRO A 100 21.18 -1.37 7.77
CA PRO A 100 21.30 -2.80 7.95
C PRO A 100 21.75 -3.39 6.61
N SER A 101 22.82 -4.18 6.65
CA SER A 101 23.55 -4.68 5.47
C SER A 101 22.83 -5.79 4.71
N ALA A 102 21.51 -5.80 4.71
CA ALA A 102 20.72 -6.72 3.90
C ALA A 102 20.23 -5.96 2.67
N ALA A 103 20.63 -6.42 1.49
CA ALA A 103 20.30 -5.82 0.21
C ALA A 103 18.81 -5.44 0.12
N THR A 104 18.52 -4.15 0.10
CA THR A 104 17.20 -3.62 -0.26
C THR A 104 17.05 -3.82 -1.77
N GLU A 105 16.64 -5.02 -2.16
CA GLU A 105 16.36 -5.34 -3.56
C GLU A 105 15.17 -4.52 -4.03
N ILE A 106 15.43 -3.59 -4.95
CA ILE A 106 14.40 -2.92 -5.75
C ILE A 106 13.54 -4.02 -6.38
N PRO A 107 12.19 -3.93 -6.33
CA PRO A 107 11.35 -4.93 -6.97
C PRO A 107 11.73 -5.05 -8.45
N PRO A 108 11.83 -6.28 -8.97
CA PRO A 108 12.38 -6.50 -10.29
C PRO A 108 11.45 -5.97 -11.39
N SER A 109 12.01 -5.69 -12.56
CA SER A 109 11.26 -5.22 -13.73
C SER A 109 10.23 -6.23 -14.21
N GLU A 110 9.28 -5.79 -15.04
CA GLU A 110 8.24 -6.64 -15.63
C GLU A 110 8.78 -7.91 -16.30
N SER A 111 9.89 -7.80 -17.01
CA SER A 111 10.58 -8.93 -17.67
C SER A 111 11.05 -10.03 -16.70
N TYR A 112 11.14 -9.75 -15.40
CA TYR A 112 11.40 -10.77 -14.41
C TYR A 112 10.18 -11.67 -14.19
N TYR A 113 8.99 -11.11 -14.25
CA TYR A 113 7.74 -11.84 -14.03
C TYR A 113 7.19 -12.43 -15.31
N ASP A 114 7.36 -11.74 -16.44
CA ASP A 114 6.86 -12.20 -17.72
C ASP A 114 7.58 -13.48 -18.17
N THR A 115 6.84 -14.59 -18.18
CA THR A 115 7.38 -15.89 -18.55
C THR A 115 7.27 -16.09 -20.06
N GLY A 116 8.15 -15.42 -20.81
CA GLY A 116 8.44 -15.65 -22.22
C GLY A 116 7.36 -16.37 -23.05
N THR A 117 7.68 -17.55 -23.60
CA THR A 117 6.76 -18.31 -24.46
C THR A 117 5.72 -19.07 -23.64
N LEU A 118 4.46 -18.68 -23.77
CA LEU A 118 3.32 -19.38 -23.19
C LEU A 118 3.08 -20.73 -23.90
N LEU A 119 2.55 -21.70 -23.16
CA LEU A 119 2.14 -23.01 -23.68
C LEU A 119 0.76 -22.93 -24.36
N ASP A 120 0.51 -23.86 -25.29
CA ASP A 120 -0.80 -24.00 -25.96
C ASP A 120 -1.92 -24.45 -25.00
N ALA A 121 -1.57 -25.11 -23.88
CA ALA A 121 -2.52 -25.61 -22.90
C ALA A 121 -1.93 -25.67 -21.48
N TYR A 122 -2.80 -25.45 -20.49
CA TYR A 122 -2.50 -25.49 -19.05
C TYR A 122 -3.54 -26.35 -18.32
N ASP A 123 -3.14 -26.93 -17.19
CA ASP A 123 -4.08 -27.63 -16.31
C ASP A 123 -4.98 -26.64 -15.58
N PHE A 124 -4.42 -25.48 -15.21
CA PHE A 124 -5.17 -24.39 -14.58
C PHE A 124 -4.79 -23.03 -15.17
N VAL A 125 -5.81 -22.20 -15.40
CA VAL A 125 -5.66 -20.77 -15.68
C VAL A 125 -6.26 -19.99 -14.52
N VAL A 126 -5.41 -19.25 -13.80
CA VAL A 126 -5.81 -18.37 -12.71
C VAL A 126 -5.97 -16.96 -13.27
N VAL A 127 -7.20 -16.46 -13.24
CA VAL A 127 -7.54 -15.12 -13.75
C VAL A 127 -7.45 -14.10 -12.62
N GLY A 128 -6.49 -13.19 -12.73
CA GLY A 128 -6.19 -12.15 -11.75
C GLY A 128 -5.13 -12.61 -10.74
N SER A 129 -4.05 -11.85 -10.62
CA SER A 129 -2.94 -12.12 -9.71
C SER A 129 -3.04 -11.40 -8.37
N GLY A 130 -4.26 -11.01 -7.99
CA GLY A 130 -4.54 -10.39 -6.69
C GLY A 130 -4.22 -11.30 -5.50
N SER A 131 -4.67 -10.87 -4.31
CA SER A 131 -4.31 -11.56 -3.05
C SER A 131 -4.60 -13.06 -3.08
N ALA A 132 -5.78 -13.47 -3.57
CA ALA A 132 -6.14 -14.88 -3.68
C ALA A 132 -5.45 -15.58 -4.86
N GLY A 133 -5.39 -14.92 -6.03
CA GLY A 133 -4.83 -15.52 -7.25
C GLY A 133 -3.36 -15.87 -7.12
N SER A 134 -2.58 -15.02 -6.46
CA SER A 134 -1.16 -15.29 -6.17
C SER A 134 -0.98 -16.52 -5.28
N VAL A 135 -1.83 -16.68 -4.25
CA VAL A 135 -1.81 -17.87 -3.37
C VAL A 135 -2.17 -19.12 -4.16
N VAL A 136 -3.27 -19.09 -4.92
CA VAL A 136 -3.73 -20.24 -5.71
C VAL A 136 -2.67 -20.67 -6.73
N ALA A 137 -2.10 -19.73 -7.48
CA ALA A 137 -1.04 -20.03 -8.44
C ALA A 137 0.21 -20.62 -7.78
N ASN A 138 0.62 -20.08 -6.63
CA ASN A 138 1.72 -20.66 -5.84
C ASN A 138 1.38 -22.09 -5.39
N ARG A 139 0.21 -22.32 -4.79
CA ARG A 139 -0.11 -23.64 -4.22
C ARG A 139 -0.29 -24.72 -5.31
N LEU A 140 -0.94 -24.38 -6.43
CA LEU A 140 -1.10 -25.30 -7.57
C LEU A 140 0.25 -25.66 -8.22
N SER A 141 1.09 -24.66 -8.47
CA SER A 141 2.39 -24.86 -9.13
C SER A 141 3.43 -25.55 -8.25
N ALA A 142 3.17 -25.75 -6.95
CA ALA A 142 4.05 -26.51 -6.07
C ALA A 142 4.19 -27.98 -6.51
N ASN A 143 3.19 -28.53 -7.21
CA ASN A 143 3.31 -29.81 -7.88
C ASN A 143 3.90 -29.61 -9.30
N PRO A 144 5.12 -30.10 -9.60
CA PRO A 144 5.77 -29.88 -10.88
C PRO A 144 5.05 -30.52 -12.08
N ALA A 145 4.11 -31.45 -11.84
CA ALA A 145 3.29 -32.06 -12.87
C ALA A 145 2.12 -31.16 -13.32
N ILE A 146 1.77 -30.12 -12.55
CA ILE A 146 0.64 -29.22 -12.84
C ILE A 146 1.17 -27.95 -13.50
N LYS A 147 0.72 -27.67 -14.72
CA LYS A 147 1.03 -26.45 -15.48
C LYS A 147 0.00 -25.38 -15.16
N VAL A 148 0.47 -24.23 -14.68
CA VAL A 148 -0.39 -23.13 -14.24
C VAL A 148 -0.06 -21.88 -15.05
N LEU A 149 -1.09 -21.25 -15.61
CA LEU A 149 -1.01 -19.89 -16.14
C LEU A 149 -1.66 -18.93 -15.15
N LEU A 150 -0.94 -17.88 -14.75
CA LEU A 150 -1.47 -16.77 -13.97
C LEU A 150 -1.57 -15.53 -14.86
N MET A 151 -2.79 -15.05 -15.07
CA MET A 151 -3.05 -13.86 -15.89
C MET A 151 -3.28 -12.64 -15.01
N GLU A 152 -2.64 -11.52 -15.33
CA GLU A 152 -2.83 -10.25 -14.66
C GLU A 152 -3.13 -9.12 -15.65
N ALA A 153 -4.14 -8.31 -15.35
CA ALA A 153 -4.55 -7.19 -16.18
C ALA A 153 -3.57 -6.00 -16.14
N GLY A 154 -2.84 -5.84 -15.05
CA GLY A 154 -1.82 -4.81 -14.89
C GLY A 154 -0.40 -5.27 -15.17
N GLY A 155 0.54 -4.34 -15.02
CA GLY A 155 1.98 -4.57 -15.07
C GLY A 155 2.55 -5.07 -13.73
N ALA A 156 3.87 -4.96 -13.57
CA ALA A 156 4.56 -5.36 -12.34
C ALA A 156 4.57 -4.23 -11.28
N PRO A 157 4.71 -4.59 -9.99
CA PRO A 157 4.94 -3.60 -8.93
C PRO A 157 6.25 -2.84 -9.17
N SER A 158 6.30 -1.59 -8.71
CA SER A 158 7.51 -0.77 -8.68
C SER A 158 7.97 -0.50 -7.25
N ALA A 159 9.17 0.08 -7.10
CA ALA A 159 9.71 0.44 -5.78
C ALA A 159 8.76 1.33 -4.97
N ALA A 160 8.01 2.22 -5.64
CA ALA A 160 7.03 3.08 -4.99
C ALA A 160 5.92 2.29 -4.28
N THR A 161 5.53 1.14 -4.84
CA THR A 161 4.48 0.29 -4.26
C THR A 161 4.93 -0.42 -2.97
N GLU A 162 6.24 -0.56 -2.76
CA GLU A 162 6.77 -1.19 -1.56
C GLU A 162 6.82 -0.26 -0.34
N ILE A 163 6.82 1.06 -0.57
CA ILE A 163 6.94 2.07 0.48
C ILE A 163 5.57 2.22 1.18
N PRO A 164 5.45 1.85 2.48
CA PRO A 164 4.16 1.87 3.17
C PRO A 164 3.46 3.23 3.18
N SER A 165 4.21 4.32 3.39
CA SER A 165 3.67 5.67 3.45
C SER A 165 3.07 6.14 2.11
N PHE A 166 3.37 5.46 1.00
CA PHE A 166 2.85 5.82 -0.30
C PHE A 166 1.47 5.21 -0.60
N PHE A 167 0.90 4.41 0.30
CA PHE A 167 -0.38 3.75 0.07
C PHE A 167 -1.50 4.72 -0.38
N GLY A 168 -1.53 5.95 0.15
CA GLY A 168 -2.52 6.98 -0.20
C GLY A 168 -2.31 7.67 -1.56
N PHE A 169 -1.13 7.54 -2.17
CA PHE A 169 -0.79 8.16 -3.45
C PHE A 169 -1.08 7.25 -4.66
N HIS A 170 -1.56 6.03 -4.44
CA HIS A 170 -1.95 5.14 -5.55
C HIS A 170 -3.25 5.55 -6.24
N ASN A 171 -3.84 6.69 -5.84
CA ASN A 171 -5.04 7.23 -6.45
C ASN A 171 -4.75 7.73 -7.87
N ASN A 172 -5.46 7.21 -8.87
CA ASN A 172 -5.35 7.59 -10.28
C ASN A 172 -3.98 7.26 -10.88
N CYS A 173 -3.35 6.19 -10.40
CA CYS A 173 -2.10 5.69 -10.97
C CYS A 173 -2.33 4.50 -11.91
N PRO A 174 -1.33 4.09 -12.71
CA PRO A 174 -1.44 2.94 -13.61
C PRO A 174 -1.76 1.61 -12.91
N TYR A 175 -1.46 1.51 -11.61
CA TYR A 175 -1.70 0.33 -10.78
C TYR A 175 -3.14 0.22 -10.25
N GLU A 176 -4.05 1.10 -10.68
CA GLU A 176 -5.43 1.16 -10.20
C GLU A 176 -6.43 0.97 -11.34
N TRP A 177 -7.54 0.27 -11.05
CA TRP A 177 -8.68 0.17 -11.96
C TRP A 177 -9.49 1.47 -12.07
N ASN A 178 -9.38 2.36 -11.07
CA ASN A 178 -10.09 3.64 -10.99
C ASN A 178 -11.63 3.52 -11.07
N PHE A 179 -12.20 2.48 -10.46
CA PHE A 179 -13.65 2.36 -10.39
C PHE A 179 -14.28 3.48 -9.58
N ARG A 180 -15.45 3.95 -10.03
CA ARG A 180 -16.35 4.82 -9.29
C ARG A 180 -17.70 4.12 -9.14
N THR A 181 -18.39 4.36 -8.03
CA THR A 181 -19.78 3.93 -7.88
C THR A 181 -20.67 4.71 -8.84
N VAL A 182 -21.90 4.24 -9.04
CA VAL A 182 -22.99 5.11 -9.48
C VAL A 182 -23.24 6.21 -8.43
N PRO A 183 -23.92 7.32 -8.78
CA PRO A 183 -24.32 8.33 -7.79
C PRO A 183 -25.09 7.69 -6.63
N GLN A 184 -24.88 8.17 -5.42
CA GLN A 184 -25.42 7.60 -4.19
C GLN A 184 -26.47 8.52 -3.57
N GLU A 185 -27.70 8.02 -3.39
CA GLU A 185 -28.81 8.84 -2.87
C GLU A 185 -28.67 9.17 -1.37
N ASN A 186 -28.03 8.28 -0.60
CA ASN A 186 -27.98 8.35 0.87
C ASN A 186 -26.54 8.35 1.43
N ALA A 187 -25.53 8.43 0.57
CA ALA A 187 -24.13 8.40 0.94
C ALA A 187 -23.33 9.28 -0.02
N CYS A 188 -22.08 9.63 0.33
CA CYS A 188 -21.18 10.33 -0.58
C CYS A 188 -21.69 11.68 -1.12
N LEU A 189 -22.69 12.30 -0.48
CA LEU A 189 -23.34 13.55 -0.92
C LEU A 189 -22.38 14.75 -1.02
N GLY A 190 -21.23 14.68 -0.34
CA GLY A 190 -20.16 15.68 -0.43
C GLY A 190 -19.04 15.34 -1.39
N LEU A 191 -19.14 14.25 -2.16
CA LEU A 191 -18.16 13.86 -3.17
C LEU A 191 -18.60 14.35 -4.56
N GLU A 192 -17.61 14.49 -5.46
CA GLU A 192 -17.86 14.82 -6.87
C GLU A 192 -18.88 13.85 -7.48
N GLU A 193 -19.93 14.40 -8.11
CA GLU A 193 -21.05 13.66 -8.70
C GLU A 193 -21.77 12.69 -7.73
N GLU A 194 -21.62 12.87 -6.41
CA GLU A 194 -22.16 11.98 -5.37
C GLU A 194 -21.63 10.53 -5.52
N ARG A 195 -20.43 10.38 -6.09
CA ARG A 195 -19.81 9.08 -6.40
C ARG A 195 -18.64 8.79 -5.49
N SER A 196 -18.59 7.55 -4.99
CA SER A 196 -17.46 7.04 -4.24
C SER A 196 -16.42 6.45 -5.18
N LYS A 197 -15.15 6.72 -4.91
CA LYS A 197 -14.04 6.03 -5.56
C LYS A 197 -13.82 4.66 -4.90
N TRP A 198 -13.78 3.60 -5.70
CA TRP A 198 -13.57 2.23 -5.24
C TRP A 198 -12.22 1.70 -5.73
N THR A 199 -11.19 1.94 -4.92
CA THR A 199 -9.82 1.56 -5.25
C THR A 199 -9.63 0.05 -5.35
N ARG A 200 -9.19 -0.40 -6.51
CA ARG A 200 -8.85 -1.80 -6.81
C ARG A 200 -7.53 -1.86 -7.56
N GLY A 201 -6.63 -2.74 -7.12
CA GLY A 201 -5.32 -2.89 -7.74
C GLY A 201 -5.41 -3.57 -9.11
N LYS A 202 -4.72 -2.99 -10.08
CA LYS A 202 -4.50 -3.48 -11.44
C LYS A 202 -2.98 -3.55 -11.65
N VAL A 203 -2.36 -4.52 -11.00
CA VAL A 203 -0.90 -4.73 -10.88
C VAL A 203 -0.68 -6.12 -10.33
N LEU A 204 0.45 -6.75 -10.60
CA LEU A 204 0.79 -8.03 -9.97
C LEU A 204 0.68 -7.94 -8.43
N GLY A 205 -0.07 -8.86 -7.82
CA GLY A 205 -0.45 -8.82 -6.40
C GLY A 205 -1.77 -8.09 -6.10
N GLY A 206 -2.33 -7.41 -7.10
CA GLY A 206 -3.62 -6.70 -7.06
C GLY A 206 -3.71 -5.70 -5.91
N SER A 207 -4.84 -5.68 -5.21
CA SER A 207 -5.06 -4.76 -4.09
C SER A 207 -4.06 -4.91 -2.93
N SER A 208 -3.38 -6.06 -2.76
CA SER A 208 -2.35 -6.20 -1.72
C SER A 208 -1.14 -5.28 -1.96
N THR A 209 -0.88 -4.93 -3.23
CA THR A 209 0.21 -4.06 -3.66
C THR A 209 -0.07 -2.58 -3.33
N ILE A 210 -1.36 -2.20 -3.18
CA ILE A 210 -1.75 -0.80 -2.97
C ILE A 210 -2.55 -0.53 -1.67
N ASN A 211 -2.88 -1.57 -0.88
CA ASN A 211 -3.68 -1.41 0.35
C ASN A 211 -2.91 -0.71 1.50
N SER A 212 -3.57 -0.48 2.63
CA SER A 212 -2.97 0.10 3.85
C SER A 212 -2.22 -0.92 4.72
N MET A 213 -1.96 -2.13 4.24
CA MET A 213 -1.21 -3.21 4.89
C MET A 213 -1.75 -3.72 6.23
N MET A 214 -2.93 -3.29 6.67
CA MET A 214 -3.48 -3.78 7.94
C MET A 214 -3.76 -5.28 7.85
N TRP A 215 -3.15 -6.06 8.74
CA TRP A 215 -3.37 -7.49 8.86
C TRP A 215 -4.44 -7.74 9.92
N VAL A 216 -5.67 -7.99 9.47
CA VAL A 216 -6.84 -8.18 10.32
C VAL A 216 -7.64 -9.36 9.78
N ARG A 217 -7.82 -10.38 10.62
CA ARG A 217 -8.69 -11.52 10.35
C ARG A 217 -10.15 -11.16 10.65
N GLY A 218 -11.09 -11.91 10.07
CA GLY A 218 -12.50 -11.80 10.43
C GLY A 218 -12.77 -12.27 11.87
N ASN A 219 -13.93 -11.93 12.40
CA ASN A 219 -14.36 -12.46 13.69
C ASN A 219 -14.65 -13.96 13.56
N ARG A 220 -14.42 -14.75 14.61
CA ARG A 220 -14.85 -16.15 14.68
C ARG A 220 -16.30 -16.33 14.23
N ARG A 221 -17.19 -15.45 14.70
CA ARG A 221 -18.62 -15.47 14.36
C ARG A 221 -18.87 -15.34 12.85
N ASP A 222 -18.05 -14.59 12.12
CA ASP A 222 -18.25 -14.41 10.68
C ASP A 222 -18.08 -15.76 9.94
N TYR A 223 -17.03 -16.51 10.28
CA TYR A 223 -16.73 -17.81 9.68
C TYR A 223 -17.70 -18.91 10.14
N ASP A 224 -18.01 -18.95 11.44
CA ASP A 224 -18.99 -19.90 11.97
C ASP A 224 -20.37 -19.66 11.33
N GLN A 225 -20.77 -18.39 11.15
CA GLN A 225 -22.00 -18.04 10.45
C GLN A 225 -21.96 -18.42 8.97
N TRP A 226 -20.81 -18.38 8.29
CA TRP A 226 -20.71 -18.89 6.92
C TRP A 226 -20.97 -20.40 6.87
N ALA A 227 -20.38 -21.16 7.79
CA ALA A 227 -20.59 -22.60 7.88
C ALA A 227 -22.06 -22.95 8.17
N GLU A 228 -22.69 -22.24 9.11
CA GLU A 228 -24.12 -22.38 9.42
C GLU A 228 -25.02 -22.08 8.21
N ASN A 229 -24.61 -21.15 7.34
CA ASN A 229 -25.32 -20.80 6.11
C ASN A 229 -24.96 -21.70 4.91
N GLY A 230 -24.29 -22.83 5.15
CA GLY A 230 -24.04 -23.86 4.14
C GLY A 230 -22.64 -23.86 3.53
N ALA A 231 -21.75 -22.93 3.91
CA ALA A 231 -20.34 -22.99 3.55
C ALA A 231 -19.60 -24.04 4.40
N THR A 232 -19.94 -25.31 4.20
CA THR A 232 -19.33 -26.44 4.92
C THR A 232 -17.80 -26.41 4.75
N GLY A 233 -17.04 -26.56 5.83
CA GLY A 233 -15.58 -26.44 5.81
C GLY A 233 -15.04 -25.03 6.12
N TRP A 234 -15.91 -24.05 6.36
CA TRP A 234 -15.53 -22.65 6.57
C TRP A 234 -15.74 -22.14 8.00
N SER A 235 -15.97 -23.02 8.99
CA SER A 235 -16.00 -22.58 10.39
C SER A 235 -14.64 -22.02 10.80
N TYR A 236 -14.58 -21.20 11.86
CA TYR A 236 -13.34 -20.57 12.27
C TYR A 236 -12.23 -21.59 12.57
N ASP A 237 -12.59 -22.70 13.23
CA ASP A 237 -11.64 -23.75 13.58
C ASP A 237 -11.08 -24.46 12.34
N GLU A 238 -11.87 -24.56 11.27
CA GLU A 238 -11.44 -25.15 9.99
C GLU A 238 -10.55 -24.19 9.18
N VAL A 239 -10.79 -22.87 9.25
CA VAL A 239 -9.98 -21.88 8.53
C VAL A 239 -8.73 -21.42 9.28
N LEU A 240 -8.68 -21.55 10.60
CA LEU A 240 -7.53 -21.14 11.43
C LEU A 240 -6.19 -21.76 10.97
N PRO A 241 -6.10 -23.07 10.63
CA PRO A 241 -4.88 -23.64 10.07
C PRO A 241 -4.40 -22.93 8.80
N TYR A 242 -5.32 -22.43 7.95
CA TYR A 242 -4.96 -21.69 6.74
C TYR A 242 -4.43 -20.30 7.06
N PHE A 243 -5.03 -19.58 8.02
CA PHE A 243 -4.46 -18.30 8.48
C PHE A 243 -3.06 -18.45 9.03
N LYS A 244 -2.81 -19.52 9.80
CA LYS A 244 -1.48 -19.85 10.30
C LYS A 244 -0.52 -20.24 9.17
N SER A 245 -1.00 -20.92 8.14
CA SER A 245 -0.13 -21.37 7.04
C SER A 245 0.41 -20.24 6.15
N ILE A 246 -0.25 -19.08 6.11
CA ILE A 246 0.11 -17.97 5.20
C ILE A 246 1.03 -16.94 5.85
N GLU A 247 1.13 -16.91 7.18
CA GLU A 247 1.89 -15.89 7.91
C GLU A 247 3.19 -16.41 8.53
N THR A 248 4.20 -15.53 8.55
CA THR A 248 5.33 -15.59 9.47
C THR A 248 5.18 -14.44 10.44
N PHE A 249 4.80 -14.74 11.68
CA PHE A 249 4.42 -13.76 12.68
C PHE A 249 5.58 -13.36 13.58
N HIS A 250 5.90 -12.06 13.63
CA HIS A 250 7.10 -11.53 14.28
C HIS A 250 6.86 -10.80 15.61
N ILE A 251 5.64 -10.81 16.16
CA ILE A 251 5.31 -10.12 17.41
C ILE A 251 5.45 -11.11 18.59
N PRO A 252 6.54 -11.04 19.39
CA PRO A 252 6.87 -12.10 20.35
C PRO A 252 5.82 -12.26 21.47
N GLU A 253 5.14 -11.16 21.80
CA GLU A 253 4.10 -11.09 22.82
C GLU A 253 2.95 -12.08 22.56
N TYR A 254 2.66 -12.37 21.28
CA TYR A 254 1.52 -13.19 20.87
C TYR A 254 1.92 -14.47 20.14
N ALA A 255 3.20 -14.66 19.80
CA ALA A 255 3.68 -15.78 19.00
C ALA A 255 3.27 -17.18 19.52
N ASN A 256 3.13 -17.33 20.85
CA ASN A 256 2.83 -18.62 21.49
C ASN A 256 1.37 -18.79 21.95
N ASN A 257 0.44 -17.90 21.54
CA ASN A 257 -0.95 -17.98 21.98
C ASN A 257 -1.78 -19.05 21.22
N GLY A 258 -1.20 -19.71 20.21
CA GLY A 258 -1.82 -20.78 19.43
C GLY A 258 -2.49 -20.33 18.12
N TYR A 259 -2.64 -19.02 17.90
CA TYR A 259 -3.38 -18.45 16.77
C TYR A 259 -2.48 -18.04 15.59
N HIS A 260 -1.16 -18.06 15.76
CA HIS A 260 -0.22 -17.54 14.77
C HIS A 260 0.62 -18.59 14.07
N GLY A 261 1.04 -18.26 12.85
CA GLY A 261 1.99 -19.02 12.04
C GLY A 261 3.40 -18.44 12.09
N ASP A 262 4.42 -19.27 11.87
CA ASP A 262 5.83 -18.89 11.94
C ASP A 262 6.62 -19.21 10.65
N LYS A 263 5.94 -19.68 9.61
CA LYS A 263 6.58 -20.27 8.40
C LYS A 263 5.93 -19.87 7.08
N GLY A 264 4.88 -19.06 7.11
CA GLY A 264 4.17 -18.63 5.91
C GLY A 264 4.88 -17.52 5.13
N GLU A 265 4.41 -17.24 3.94
CA GLU A 265 5.05 -16.32 2.99
C GLU A 265 4.90 -14.84 3.33
N ILE A 266 3.94 -14.49 4.20
CA ILE A 266 3.64 -13.10 4.53
C ILE A 266 4.17 -12.78 5.92
N ASP A 267 5.23 -11.97 5.98
CA ASP A 267 5.75 -11.44 7.25
C ASP A 267 4.74 -10.48 7.89
N ILE A 268 4.40 -10.74 9.16
CA ILE A 268 3.48 -9.91 9.96
C ILE A 268 4.22 -9.30 11.12
N GLY A 269 4.10 -7.99 11.29
CA GLY A 269 4.77 -7.27 12.37
C GLY A 269 4.19 -5.88 12.62
N TYR A 270 4.82 -5.17 13.55
CA TYR A 270 4.57 -3.74 13.75
C TYR A 270 5.46 -2.90 12.84
N THR A 271 5.07 -1.64 12.64
CA THR A 271 6.00 -0.64 12.09
C THR A 271 7.13 -0.39 13.08
N SER A 272 8.32 -0.05 12.57
CA SER A 272 9.48 0.25 13.44
C SER A 272 9.27 1.46 14.34
N GLU A 273 8.46 2.42 13.87
CA GLU A 273 8.17 3.66 14.57
C GLU A 273 6.67 3.82 14.81
N HIS A 274 6.32 4.42 15.93
CA HIS A 274 4.94 4.76 16.30
C HIS A 274 4.84 6.22 16.71
N SER A 275 3.73 6.86 16.35
CA SER A 275 3.50 8.25 16.73
C SER A 275 3.08 8.35 18.20
N ARG A 276 3.47 9.45 18.86
CA ARG A 276 3.02 9.74 20.23
C ARG A 276 1.50 9.82 20.35
N SER A 277 0.82 10.21 19.27
CA SER A 277 -0.64 10.24 19.19
C SER A 277 -1.24 8.83 19.23
N ASN A 278 -0.60 7.85 18.58
CA ASN A 278 -1.04 6.45 18.67
C ASN A 278 -0.90 5.93 20.11
N ASP A 279 0.23 6.20 20.77
CA ASP A 279 0.42 5.78 22.16
C ASP A 279 -0.58 6.46 23.12
N ALA A 280 -0.88 7.74 22.90
CA ALA A 280 -1.88 8.46 23.67
C ALA A 280 -3.29 7.88 23.48
N PHE A 281 -3.64 7.50 22.24
CA PHE A 281 -4.90 6.84 21.95
C PHE A 281 -5.03 5.50 22.67
N LEU A 282 -3.99 4.66 22.61
CA LEU A 282 -3.98 3.35 23.30
C LEU A 282 -4.08 3.51 24.83
N ARG A 283 -3.40 4.50 25.42
CA ARG A 283 -3.56 4.79 26.86
C ARG A 283 -4.98 5.22 27.20
N GLY A 284 -5.59 6.08 26.39
CA GLY A 284 -6.98 6.49 26.56
C GLY A 284 -7.96 5.32 26.50
N CYS A 285 -7.73 4.32 25.62
CA CYS A 285 -8.52 3.09 25.61
C CYS A 285 -8.42 2.33 26.94
N GLY A 286 -7.22 2.21 27.51
CA GLY A 286 -7.01 1.58 28.81
C GLY A 286 -7.70 2.34 29.95
N GLU A 287 -7.67 3.67 29.96
CA GLU A 287 -8.38 4.51 30.95
C GLU A 287 -9.90 4.31 30.93
N LEU A 288 -10.46 3.98 29.76
CA LEU A 288 -11.88 3.65 29.60
C LEU A 288 -12.22 2.19 30.00
N GLY A 289 -11.22 1.40 30.40
CA GLY A 289 -11.39 0.02 30.85
C GLY A 289 -11.47 -1.00 29.71
N TYR A 290 -11.08 -0.66 28.48
CA TYR A 290 -10.90 -1.66 27.43
C TYR A 290 -9.65 -2.51 27.72
N GLU A 291 -9.65 -3.75 27.25
CA GLU A 291 -8.49 -4.65 27.37
C GLU A 291 -7.57 -4.53 26.16
N TYR A 292 -6.25 -4.52 26.40
CA TYR A 292 -5.25 -4.63 25.33
C TYR A 292 -5.16 -6.08 24.89
N VAL A 293 -5.47 -6.36 23.62
CA VAL A 293 -5.63 -7.74 23.12
C VAL A 293 -4.82 -7.97 21.85
N ASP A 294 -4.54 -9.24 21.57
CA ASP A 294 -4.27 -9.67 20.22
C ASP A 294 -5.58 -9.87 19.47
N TYR A 295 -5.94 -8.90 18.63
CA TYR A 295 -7.21 -8.94 17.90
C TYR A 295 -7.25 -10.02 16.80
N ASN A 296 -6.12 -10.65 16.45
CA ASN A 296 -6.07 -11.80 15.55
C ASN A 296 -5.99 -13.14 16.31
N GLY A 297 -6.05 -13.09 17.65
CA GLY A 297 -5.95 -14.20 18.58
C GLY A 297 -7.29 -14.66 19.14
N PRO A 298 -7.35 -15.09 20.42
CA PRO A 298 -8.56 -15.63 21.04
C PRO A 298 -9.72 -14.63 21.10
N THR A 299 -9.42 -13.35 21.32
CA THR A 299 -10.41 -12.30 21.58
C THR A 299 -10.17 -11.12 20.66
N GLN A 300 -11.14 -10.84 19.78
CA GLN A 300 -11.05 -9.71 18.86
C GLN A 300 -11.51 -8.38 19.48
N THR A 301 -12.38 -8.42 20.49
CA THR A 301 -12.89 -7.23 21.15
C THR A 301 -11.88 -6.68 22.15
N GLY A 302 -11.41 -5.47 21.90
CA GLY A 302 -10.45 -4.76 22.74
C GLY A 302 -9.76 -3.65 21.96
N TYR A 303 -8.57 -3.25 22.41
CA TYR A 303 -7.71 -2.33 21.67
C TYR A 303 -6.32 -2.94 21.48
N SER A 304 -5.61 -2.52 20.43
CA SER A 304 -4.27 -3.05 20.11
C SER A 304 -3.52 -2.08 19.21
N ARG A 305 -2.20 -2.22 19.17
CA ARG A 305 -1.42 -1.77 18.02
C ARG A 305 -1.81 -2.57 16.78
N VAL A 306 -1.91 -1.88 15.65
CA VAL A 306 -2.22 -2.49 14.34
C VAL A 306 -1.04 -3.34 13.89
N GLN A 307 -1.32 -4.58 13.53
CA GLN A 307 -0.40 -5.53 12.89
C GLN A 307 -0.44 -5.30 11.38
N PHE A 308 0.72 -5.36 10.72
CA PHE A 308 0.85 -5.09 9.30
C PHE A 308 1.59 -6.22 8.57
N ASN A 309 1.26 -6.44 7.29
CA ASN A 309 2.08 -7.29 6.40
C ASN A 309 3.32 -6.52 5.91
N ILE A 310 4.31 -6.36 6.77
CA ILE A 310 5.54 -5.59 6.58
C ILE A 310 6.76 -6.40 7.03
N LYS A 311 7.87 -6.24 6.31
CA LYS A 311 9.20 -6.75 6.68
C LYS A 311 10.24 -5.67 6.40
N ASP A 312 11.15 -5.42 7.34
CA ASP A 312 12.26 -4.47 7.17
C ASP A 312 11.81 -3.08 6.68
N GLY A 313 10.64 -2.62 7.13
CA GLY A 313 10.05 -1.34 6.75
C GLY A 313 9.37 -1.29 5.39
N LEU A 314 9.31 -2.42 4.67
CA LEU A 314 8.70 -2.54 3.34
C LEU A 314 7.42 -3.38 3.39
N ARG A 315 6.47 -3.04 2.53
CA ARG A 315 5.26 -3.84 2.28
C ARG A 315 5.63 -5.26 1.83
N VAL A 316 4.89 -6.25 2.32
CA VAL A 316 4.89 -7.61 1.78
C VAL A 316 3.56 -7.89 1.06
N SER A 317 3.48 -7.54 -0.23
CA SER A 317 2.31 -7.84 -1.05
C SER A 317 2.21 -9.35 -1.34
N SER A 318 1.06 -9.80 -1.84
CA SER A 318 0.90 -11.19 -2.26
C SER A 318 1.81 -11.56 -3.43
N ALA A 319 2.14 -10.60 -4.31
CA ALA A 319 3.16 -10.81 -5.34
C ALA A 319 4.54 -11.05 -4.71
N LYS A 320 4.93 -10.22 -3.73
CA LYS A 320 6.22 -10.34 -3.04
C LYS A 320 6.32 -11.65 -2.23
N GLY A 321 5.30 -11.98 -1.45
CA GLY A 321 5.30 -13.19 -0.63
C GLY A 321 5.15 -14.48 -1.45
N PHE A 322 4.17 -14.55 -2.33
CA PHE A 322 3.81 -15.81 -2.99
C PHE A 322 4.41 -16.02 -4.38
N ILE A 323 4.87 -14.98 -5.08
CA ILE A 323 5.30 -15.11 -6.49
C ILE A 323 6.80 -14.85 -6.68
N LEU A 324 7.31 -13.75 -6.13
CA LEU A 324 8.66 -13.23 -6.41
C LEU A 324 9.77 -14.27 -6.26
N SER A 325 9.75 -15.03 -5.17
CA SER A 325 10.80 -16.03 -4.84
C SER A 325 10.67 -17.34 -5.63
N ILE A 326 9.48 -17.66 -6.15
CA ILE A 326 9.21 -18.95 -6.79
C ILE A 326 9.24 -18.90 -8.31
N ILE A 327 9.00 -17.74 -8.93
CA ILE A 327 8.77 -17.65 -10.37
C ILE A 327 9.98 -18.11 -11.20
N LYS A 328 11.20 -17.91 -10.70
CA LYS A 328 12.42 -18.38 -11.39
C LYS A 328 12.76 -19.84 -11.12
N SER A 329 12.21 -20.45 -10.07
CA SER A 329 12.48 -21.85 -9.72
C SER A 329 11.40 -22.83 -10.17
N ARG A 330 10.23 -22.33 -10.61
CA ARG A 330 9.09 -23.15 -11.03
C ARG A 330 8.80 -23.02 -12.54
N PRO A 331 9.39 -23.87 -13.39
CA PRO A 331 9.20 -23.80 -14.84
C PRO A 331 7.77 -24.16 -15.29
N ASN A 332 6.94 -24.70 -14.40
CA ASN A 332 5.54 -25.05 -14.64
C ASN A 332 4.57 -23.91 -14.31
N LEU A 333 5.05 -22.79 -13.73
CA LEU A 333 4.25 -21.58 -13.50
C LEU A 333 4.60 -20.53 -14.55
N HIS A 334 3.60 -20.14 -15.33
CA HIS A 334 3.71 -19.07 -16.32
C HIS A 334 2.87 -17.87 -15.86
N ILE A 335 3.39 -16.66 -16.05
CA ILE A 335 2.71 -15.40 -15.74
C ILE A 335 2.69 -14.56 -16.99
N THR A 336 1.51 -14.03 -17.32
CA THR A 336 1.34 -13.02 -18.36
C THR A 336 0.75 -11.77 -17.73
N LEU A 337 1.42 -10.64 -17.96
CA LEU A 337 1.01 -9.32 -17.51
C LEU A 337 0.21 -8.61 -18.60
N GLU A 338 -0.42 -7.49 -18.25
CA GLU A 338 -1.21 -6.66 -19.17
C GLU A 338 -2.27 -7.44 -19.97
N SER A 339 -2.78 -8.53 -19.38
CA SER A 339 -3.63 -9.52 -20.01
C SER A 339 -4.98 -9.61 -19.31
N ILE A 340 -6.04 -9.14 -19.98
CA ILE A 340 -7.40 -9.09 -19.45
C ILE A 340 -8.21 -10.26 -20.00
N ALA A 341 -8.72 -11.13 -19.12
CA ALA A 341 -9.72 -12.12 -19.49
C ALA A 341 -11.08 -11.44 -19.69
N THR A 342 -11.66 -11.58 -20.88
CA THR A 342 -12.92 -10.93 -21.27
C THR A 342 -14.11 -11.90 -21.27
N LYS A 343 -13.86 -13.21 -21.38
CA LYS A 343 -14.89 -14.26 -21.42
C LYS A 343 -14.29 -15.62 -21.03
N VAL A 344 -15.10 -16.47 -20.39
CA VAL A 344 -14.85 -17.91 -20.24
C VAL A 344 -15.75 -18.66 -21.25
N GLY A 345 -15.15 -19.61 -21.97
CA GLY A 345 -15.77 -20.35 -23.07
C GLY A 345 -16.82 -21.34 -22.66
#